data_AF-W7KXH2-F1
#
_entry.id   AF-W7KXH2-F1
#
_cell.length_a   1.000
_cell.length_b   1.000
_cell.length_c   1.000
_cell.angle_alpha   90.00
_cell.angle_beta   90.00
_cell.angle_gamma   90.00
#
_symmetry.space_group_name_H-M   'P 1'
#
loop_
_entity.id
_entity.type
_entity.pdbx_description
1 polymer ?
#
loop_
_entity_poly.entity_id
_entity_poly.type
_entity_poly.pdbx_seq_one_letter_code
_entity_poly.pdbx_strand_id
1 'polypeptide(L)'
;MKTKECPRCGSALIEDAWESLAETEDGGLILDGFPAYVCRGKCGYVKRIEDIPAAIAQQGNDRLLLLYPNEQGRILDIGESIIWPPMHYQSILGRGYWEDYMGNHDVEMLLDNARDSRAAFKDVPNIFDYATSELSQDAFLCWLMAWSESPYRSLDSSLYEAANQFLAAIFHLHGLPAPVIDSIEIKRQFKSLDILTVVNDTYAILIEDKTFSKNHSDQLNRYRKSVENEYPHLIQLPIYYKIADQSHYRSIDQAGYKPFKRTMMLKVLQEGKDNGVQNPLFIDYLNHLQKIEDSVASFKTKALAEWDHYAWQGFYQELQKEINGDWGYVSNPAGGFWAFWWASAANKPYFLQLEQHRLCVKISPEEGEDKRSVRKEAMDAILLESDKHGLNLQKPARTRIGKVMTIAQRLDYIQLNSDGTVDLKRTIDLLKKY
;
A
#
# COMPACT_ATOMS: atom_id res chain seq x y z
N MET A 1 40.08 26.60 -0.50
CA MET A 1 39.56 25.79 0.63
C MET A 1 38.44 26.56 1.29
N LYS A 2 37.17 26.14 1.16
CA LYS A 2 36.07 26.73 1.95
C LYS A 2 36.27 26.30 3.40
N THR A 3 36.30 27.24 4.34
CA THR A 3 36.34 26.94 5.78
C THR A 3 35.07 26.18 6.16
N LYS A 4 35.20 24.95 6.67
CA LYS A 4 34.07 24.15 7.16
C LYS A 4 33.56 24.81 8.46
N GLU A 5 32.28 25.18 8.53
CA GLU A 5 31.66 25.82 9.70
C GLU A 5 30.92 24.78 10.56
N CYS A 6 30.94 24.98 11.87
CA CYS A 6 30.27 24.10 12.82
C CYS A 6 28.75 24.30 12.73
N PRO A 7 27.95 23.25 12.44
CA PRO A 7 26.51 23.37 12.30
C PRO A 7 25.78 23.68 13.61
N ARG A 8 26.47 23.54 14.76
CA ARG A 8 25.91 23.84 16.09
C ARG A 8 26.04 25.31 16.50
N CYS A 9 27.12 25.98 16.10
CA CYS A 9 27.44 27.31 16.63
C CYS A 9 28.08 28.27 15.62
N GLY A 10 28.21 27.89 14.35
CA GLY A 10 28.79 28.71 13.29
C GLY A 10 30.30 28.96 13.40
N SER A 11 30.97 28.49 14.45
CA SER A 11 32.44 28.59 14.58
C SER A 11 33.17 27.70 13.59
N ALA A 12 34.39 28.06 13.18
CA ALA A 12 35.21 27.23 12.30
C ALA A 12 35.46 25.83 12.90
N LEU A 13 35.45 24.81 12.03
CA LEU A 13 35.94 23.47 12.35
C LEU A 13 37.46 23.41 12.14
N ILE A 14 38.16 22.76 13.06
CA ILE A 14 39.60 22.48 12.97
C ILE A 14 39.83 20.97 12.95
N GLU A 15 40.87 20.53 12.26
CA GLU A 15 41.31 19.13 12.29
C GLU A 15 42.08 18.87 13.58
N ASP A 16 41.64 17.90 14.37
CA ASP A 16 42.24 17.50 15.64
C ASP A 16 42.00 16.00 15.89
N ALA A 17 42.68 15.39 16.86
CA ALA A 17 42.40 14.02 17.28
C ALA A 17 41.31 14.01 18.36
N TRP A 18 40.38 13.06 18.29
CA TRP A 18 39.34 12.87 19.29
C TRP A 18 39.33 11.43 19.81
N GLU A 19 39.15 11.28 21.12
CA GLU A 19 39.09 9.98 21.77
C GLU A 19 37.66 9.70 22.23
N SER A 20 37.14 8.54 21.86
CA SER A 20 35.89 8.02 22.40
C SER A 20 36.17 6.87 23.35
N LEU A 21 35.49 6.89 24.49
CA LEU A 21 35.66 5.92 25.56
C LEU A 21 34.31 5.22 25.76
N ALA A 22 34.27 3.93 25.51
CA ALA A 22 33.08 3.11 25.64
C ALA A 22 33.35 1.91 26.56
N GLU A 23 32.45 1.67 27.50
CA GLU A 23 32.50 0.49 28.36
C GLU A 23 31.80 -0.68 27.65
N THR A 24 32.47 -1.83 27.59
CA THR A 24 31.92 -3.06 27.02
C THR A 24 30.99 -3.74 28.02
N GLU A 25 30.10 -4.61 27.54
CA GLU A 25 29.11 -5.31 28.38
C GLU A 25 29.74 -6.19 29.47
N ASP A 26 31.01 -6.57 29.31
CA ASP A 26 31.83 -7.31 30.28
C ASP A 26 32.70 -6.42 31.20
N GLY A 27 32.49 -5.10 31.19
CA GLY A 27 33.18 -4.13 32.05
C GLY A 27 34.59 -3.76 31.59
N GLY A 28 34.96 -4.11 30.36
CA GLY A 28 36.17 -3.61 29.71
C GLY A 28 35.99 -2.17 29.22
N LEU A 29 37.09 -1.45 29.00
CA LEU A 29 37.07 -0.11 28.43
C LEU A 29 37.72 -0.13 27.05
N ILE A 30 36.98 0.29 26.02
CA ILE A 30 37.49 0.53 24.67
C ILE A 30 37.77 2.02 24.52
N LEU A 31 39.01 2.35 24.16
CA LEU A 31 39.45 3.69 23.82
C LEU A 31 39.74 3.74 22.31
N ASP A 32 38.90 4.42 21.54
CA ASP A 32 39.07 4.63 20.09
C ASP A 32 39.46 6.08 19.81
N GLY A 33 40.72 6.30 19.44
CA GLY A 33 41.26 7.59 19.02
C GLY A 33 41.21 7.73 17.50
N PHE A 34 40.58 8.79 17.01
CA PHE A 34 40.40 9.02 15.57
C PHE A 34 40.58 10.49 15.18
N PRO A 35 41.05 10.79 13.96
CA PRO A 35 41.07 12.14 13.43
C PRO A 35 39.64 12.66 13.27
N ALA A 36 39.39 13.91 13.62
CA ALA A 36 38.08 14.53 13.61
C ALA A 36 38.12 16.02 13.28
N TYR A 37 37.05 16.52 12.66
CA TYR A 37 36.73 17.93 12.65
C TYR A 37 36.11 18.31 14.00
N VAL A 38 36.86 19.04 14.80
CA VAL A 38 36.44 19.53 16.11
C VAL A 38 36.04 21.00 16.00
N CYS A 39 34.93 21.36 16.63
CA CYS A 39 34.50 22.76 16.67
C CYS A 39 35.48 23.63 17.48
N ARG A 40 36.07 24.65 16.84
CA ARG A 40 36.94 25.63 17.51
C ARG A 40 36.23 26.39 18.64
N GLY A 41 34.93 26.63 18.49
CA GLY A 41 34.06 27.21 19.53
C GLY A 41 33.76 26.28 20.71
N LYS A 42 34.32 25.06 20.74
CA LYS A 42 34.19 24.06 21.82
C LYS A 42 32.75 23.73 22.24
N CYS A 43 31.78 23.78 21.33
CA CYS A 43 30.37 23.45 21.60
C CYS A 43 30.08 21.94 21.73
N GLY A 44 31.12 21.10 21.76
CA GLY A 44 31.01 19.64 21.78
C GLY A 44 30.67 18.99 20.44
N TYR A 45 30.63 19.74 19.34
CA TYR A 45 30.48 19.15 18.00
C TYR A 45 31.81 18.56 17.52
N VAL A 46 31.77 17.28 17.15
CA VAL A 46 32.87 16.51 16.59
C VAL A 46 32.33 15.70 15.41
N LYS A 47 33.01 15.76 14.26
CA LYS A 47 32.72 14.91 13.10
C LYS A 47 33.98 14.09 12.81
N ARG A 48 33.90 12.75 12.91
CA ARG A 48 35.00 11.86 12.54
C ARG A 48 35.43 12.16 11.10
N ILE A 49 36.73 12.34 10.89
CA ILE A 49 37.32 12.37 9.56
C ILE A 49 37.43 10.90 9.18
N GLU A 50 36.46 10.42 8.39
CA GLU A 50 36.63 9.13 7.73
C GLU A 50 37.76 9.34 6.71
N ASP A 51 38.88 8.63 6.89
CA ASP A 51 39.95 8.67 5.91
C ASP A 51 39.38 8.22 4.57
N ILE A 52 39.41 9.13 3.58
CA ILE A 52 38.97 8.82 2.22
C ILE A 52 39.85 7.66 1.75
N PRO A 53 39.27 6.49 1.44
CA PRO A 53 40.07 5.33 1.10
C PRO A 53 40.83 5.59 -0.20
N ALA A 54 42.07 5.14 -0.26
CA ALA A 54 42.88 5.31 -1.46
C ALA A 54 42.43 4.33 -2.54
N ALA A 55 42.24 4.79 -3.77
CA ALA A 55 42.17 3.87 -4.90
C ALA A 55 43.57 3.27 -5.13
N ILE A 56 43.72 1.97 -4.93
CA ILE A 56 45.02 1.28 -5.02
C ILE A 56 45.15 0.39 -6.26
N ALA A 57 44.02 -0.03 -6.84
CA ALA A 57 44.00 -0.82 -8.06
C ALA A 57 42.71 -0.57 -8.85
N GLN A 58 42.69 -0.98 -10.12
CA GLN A 58 41.53 -0.85 -11.01
C GLN A 58 41.33 -2.09 -11.89
N GLN A 59 40.09 -2.29 -12.37
CA GLN A 59 39.80 -3.22 -13.47
C GLN A 59 39.12 -2.46 -14.59
N GLY A 60 39.82 -2.29 -15.71
CA GLY A 60 39.35 -1.42 -16.79
C GLY A 60 39.10 0.01 -16.30
N ASN A 61 38.06 0.65 -16.84
CA ASN A 61 37.69 2.03 -16.48
C ASN A 61 36.54 2.11 -15.46
N ASP A 62 35.95 0.98 -15.10
CA ASP A 62 34.64 0.96 -14.43
C ASP A 62 34.74 0.51 -12.97
N ARG A 63 35.87 -0.04 -12.51
CA ARG A 63 36.01 -0.55 -11.15
C ARG A 63 37.28 -0.11 -10.47
N LEU A 64 37.14 0.37 -9.23
CA LEU A 64 38.25 0.74 -8.35
C LEU A 64 38.28 -0.18 -7.12
N LEU A 65 39.48 -0.57 -6.71
CA LEU A 65 39.74 -1.14 -5.39
C LEU A 65 40.14 -0.01 -4.45
N LEU A 66 39.30 0.26 -3.47
CA LEU A 66 39.49 1.26 -2.45
C LEU A 66 40.09 0.61 -1.19
N LEU A 67 41.26 1.08 -0.75
CA LEU A 67 41.93 0.64 0.48
C LEU A 67 41.64 1.61 1.62
N TYR A 68 41.05 1.09 2.68
CA TYR A 68 40.79 1.79 3.92
C TYR A 68 41.99 1.61 4.89
N PRO A 69 42.19 2.54 5.84
CA PRO A 69 43.33 2.49 6.78
C PRO A 69 43.41 1.22 7.63
N ASN A 70 42.29 0.53 7.83
CA ASN A 70 42.18 -0.71 8.59
C ASN A 70 42.47 -1.98 7.76
N GLU A 71 43.18 -1.83 6.64
CA GLU A 71 43.51 -2.90 5.69
C GLU A 71 42.28 -3.57 5.02
N GLN A 72 41.10 -2.94 5.12
CA GLN A 72 39.94 -3.37 4.37
C GLN A 72 39.96 -2.78 2.97
N GLY A 73 39.69 -3.62 1.97
CA GLY A 73 39.41 -3.25 0.61
C GLY A 73 37.91 -3.27 0.32
N ARG A 74 37.42 -2.32 -0.47
CA ARG A 74 36.09 -2.37 -1.08
C ARG A 74 36.20 -2.15 -2.58
N ILE A 75 35.36 -2.84 -3.34
CA ILE A 75 35.24 -2.62 -4.78
C ILE A 75 34.17 -1.57 -5.00
N LEU A 76 34.51 -0.50 -5.71
CA LEU A 76 33.59 0.50 -6.19
C LEU A 76 33.40 0.31 -7.70
N ASP A 77 32.18 0.01 -8.12
CA ASP A 77 31.76 0.01 -9.51
C ASP A 77 31.26 1.41 -9.86
N ILE A 78 32.03 2.14 -10.67
CA ILE A 78 31.77 3.51 -11.08
C ILE A 78 30.55 3.56 -12.01
N GLY A 79 30.45 2.62 -12.95
CA GLY A 79 29.39 2.58 -13.95
C GLY A 79 28.01 2.41 -13.33
N GLU A 80 27.90 1.56 -12.31
CA GLU A 80 26.64 1.33 -11.59
C GLU A 80 26.49 2.19 -10.33
N SER A 81 27.53 2.92 -9.93
CA SER A 81 27.61 3.63 -8.64
C SER A 81 27.28 2.70 -7.47
N ILE A 82 27.92 1.52 -7.43
CA ILE A 82 27.72 0.50 -6.40
C ILE A 82 29.02 0.25 -5.65
N ILE A 83 28.95 0.20 -4.32
CA ILE A 83 30.08 -0.18 -3.48
C ILE A 83 29.84 -1.52 -2.77
N TRP A 84 30.77 -2.44 -2.96
CA TRP A 84 30.71 -3.79 -2.41
C TRP A 84 31.11 -3.83 -0.93
N PRO A 85 30.74 -4.88 -0.18
CA PRO A 85 31.06 -5.00 1.24
C PRO A 85 32.59 -5.07 1.47
N PRO A 86 33.08 -4.64 2.64
CA PRO A 86 34.49 -4.72 2.97
C PRO A 86 34.98 -6.17 3.06
N MET A 87 36.18 -6.40 2.52
CA MET A 87 36.97 -7.63 2.70
C MET A 87 38.43 -7.24 2.91
N HIS A 88 39.28 -8.17 3.35
CA HIS A 88 40.72 -7.87 3.41
C HIS A 88 41.27 -7.58 2.00
N TYR A 89 41.98 -6.47 1.81
CA TYR A 89 42.37 -6.00 0.48
C TYR A 89 43.22 -7.00 -0.31
N GLN A 90 44.12 -7.73 0.37
CA GLN A 90 44.94 -8.78 -0.26
C GLN A 90 44.10 -9.94 -0.81
N SER A 91 42.96 -10.25 -0.18
CA SER A 91 42.06 -11.28 -0.69
C SER A 91 41.36 -10.85 -1.98
N ILE A 92 41.13 -9.54 -2.15
CA ILE A 92 40.59 -8.97 -3.39
C ILE A 92 41.67 -8.96 -4.47
N LEU A 93 42.88 -8.49 -4.16
CA LEU A 93 44.02 -8.51 -5.11
C LEU A 93 44.37 -9.92 -5.55
N GLY A 94 44.31 -10.91 -4.65
CA GLY A 94 44.54 -12.32 -4.95
C GLY A 94 43.45 -12.98 -5.80
N ARG A 95 42.35 -12.28 -6.11
CA ARG A 95 41.22 -12.77 -6.89
C ARG A 95 40.90 -11.79 -8.03
N GLY A 96 41.26 -12.16 -9.25
CA GLY A 96 40.93 -11.41 -10.47
C GLY A 96 42.10 -10.68 -11.09
N TYR A 97 41.87 -10.06 -12.25
CA TYR A 97 42.86 -9.26 -12.97
C TYR A 97 42.76 -7.81 -12.49
N TRP A 98 43.60 -7.42 -11.53
CA TRP A 98 43.70 -6.04 -11.03
C TRP A 98 44.98 -5.41 -11.58
N GLU A 99 44.86 -4.18 -12.07
CA GLU A 99 45.98 -3.35 -12.52
C GLU A 99 46.24 -2.26 -11.49
N ASP A 100 47.49 -1.79 -11.39
CA ASP A 100 47.82 -0.64 -10.55
C ASP A 100 46.95 0.56 -10.94
N TYR A 101 46.46 1.27 -9.93
CA TYR A 101 45.63 2.44 -10.18
C TYR A 101 46.45 3.57 -10.80
N MET A 102 46.05 4.02 -11.99
CA MET A 102 46.72 5.09 -12.75
C MET A 102 45.81 6.30 -13.00
N GLY A 103 44.60 6.31 -12.45
CA GLY A 103 43.60 7.36 -12.66
C GLY A 103 43.72 8.54 -11.69
N ASN A 104 42.79 9.49 -11.81
CA ASN A 104 42.66 10.68 -10.94
C ASN A 104 41.20 10.92 -10.49
N HIS A 105 40.47 9.85 -10.21
CA HIS A 105 39.10 9.88 -9.71
C HIS A 105 39.03 10.57 -8.34
N ASP A 106 37.98 11.39 -8.17
CA ASP A 106 37.57 11.93 -6.89
C ASP A 106 36.79 10.85 -6.13
N VAL A 107 37.51 10.07 -5.31
CA VAL A 107 36.93 8.93 -4.58
C VAL A 107 35.88 9.39 -3.57
N GLU A 108 36.02 10.57 -2.96
CA GLU A 108 35.04 11.12 -2.02
C GLU A 108 33.71 11.38 -2.73
N MET A 109 33.74 12.07 -3.87
CA MET A 109 32.54 12.33 -4.68
C MET A 109 31.90 11.04 -5.21
N LEU A 110 32.70 10.05 -5.60
CA LEU A 110 32.16 8.77 -6.06
C LEU A 110 31.48 7.99 -4.93
N LEU A 111 32.05 8.02 -3.72
CA LEU A 111 31.48 7.36 -2.54
C LEU A 111 30.17 8.00 -2.08
N ASP A 112 30.07 9.33 -2.11
CA ASP A 112 28.84 10.07 -1.77
C ASP A 112 27.65 9.67 -2.65
N ASN A 113 27.92 9.24 -3.88
CA ASN A 113 26.90 8.80 -4.84
C ASN A 113 26.76 7.26 -4.90
N ALA A 114 27.68 6.51 -4.29
CA ALA A 114 27.69 5.06 -4.36
C ALA A 114 26.65 4.45 -3.41
N ARG A 115 25.87 3.50 -3.93
CA ARG A 115 24.92 2.71 -3.15
C ARG A 115 25.59 1.46 -2.62
N ASP A 116 25.28 1.10 -1.38
CA ASP A 116 25.71 -0.17 -0.82
C ASP A 116 25.14 -1.33 -1.65
N SER A 117 25.97 -2.28 -2.08
CA SER A 117 25.49 -3.41 -2.90
C SER A 117 24.46 -4.28 -2.17
N ARG A 118 24.44 -4.27 -0.83
CA ARG A 118 23.40 -4.94 -0.03
C ARG A 118 22.06 -4.22 -0.12
N ALA A 119 22.05 -2.94 -0.49
CA ALA A 119 20.84 -2.17 -0.72
C ALA A 119 20.23 -2.43 -2.11
N ALA A 120 20.97 -3.05 -3.04
CA ALA A 120 20.49 -3.33 -4.40
C ALA A 120 19.22 -4.22 -4.43
N PHE A 121 19.02 -5.03 -3.37
CA PHE A 121 17.87 -5.94 -3.24
C PHE A 121 16.96 -5.59 -2.06
N LYS A 122 17.13 -4.42 -1.44
CA LYS A 122 16.26 -3.99 -0.34
C LYS A 122 15.18 -3.07 -0.86
N ASP A 123 13.94 -3.37 -0.48
CA ASP A 123 12.83 -2.46 -0.69
C ASP A 123 13.06 -1.16 0.07
N VAL A 124 12.72 -0.05 -0.57
CA VAL A 124 12.74 1.26 0.07
C VAL A 124 11.66 1.28 1.15
N PRO A 125 11.99 1.61 2.42
CA PRO A 125 10.99 1.70 3.48
C PRO A 125 9.91 2.74 3.12
N ASN A 126 8.65 2.37 3.30
CA ASN A 126 7.50 3.24 3.04
C ASN A 126 6.79 3.57 4.36
N ILE A 127 6.52 4.85 4.62
CA ILE A 127 5.86 5.26 5.88
C ILE A 127 4.48 4.62 6.08
N PHE A 128 3.72 4.37 5.01
CA PHE A 128 2.38 3.81 5.06
C PHE A 128 2.36 2.28 5.27
N ASP A 129 3.52 1.61 5.21
CA ASP A 129 3.62 0.22 5.69
C ASP A 129 3.48 0.15 7.23
N TYR A 130 3.79 1.24 7.94
CA TYR A 130 3.68 1.35 9.40
C TYR A 130 2.47 2.18 9.83
N ALA A 131 2.10 3.19 9.05
CA ALA A 131 0.94 4.05 9.30
C ALA A 131 -0.30 3.52 8.54
N THR A 132 -0.85 2.39 8.98
CA THR A 132 -1.92 1.65 8.25
C THR A 132 -3.35 2.03 8.65
N SER A 133 -3.52 2.95 9.61
CA SER A 133 -4.83 3.39 10.12
C SER A 133 -5.52 4.38 9.18
N GLU A 134 -6.85 4.49 9.27
CA GLU A 134 -7.64 5.57 8.61
C GLU A 134 -7.08 6.98 8.92
N LEU A 135 -6.50 7.21 10.10
CA LEU A 135 -5.90 8.51 10.46
C LEU A 135 -4.69 8.95 9.60
N SER A 136 -3.89 8.01 9.10
CA SER A 136 -2.74 8.37 8.25
C SER A 136 -3.19 8.74 6.84
N GLN A 137 -4.25 8.08 6.37
CA GLN A 137 -4.95 8.40 5.14
C GLN A 137 -5.60 9.79 5.24
N ASP A 138 -6.30 10.09 6.34
CA ASP A 138 -6.84 11.42 6.60
C ASP A 138 -5.77 12.51 6.56
N ALA A 139 -4.64 12.25 7.22
CA ALA A 139 -3.51 13.18 7.27
C ALA A 139 -2.92 13.42 5.88
N PHE A 140 -2.77 12.37 5.06
CA PHE A 140 -2.30 12.50 3.69
C PHE A 140 -3.26 13.34 2.84
N LEU A 141 -4.57 13.08 2.91
CA LEU A 141 -5.56 13.83 2.14
C LEU A 141 -5.59 15.31 2.55
N CYS A 142 -5.54 15.61 3.85
CA CYS A 142 -5.43 16.98 4.33
C CYS A 142 -4.15 17.66 3.85
N TRP A 143 -3.01 16.95 3.94
CA TRP A 143 -1.72 17.44 3.48
C TRP A 143 -1.73 17.75 1.98
N LEU A 144 -2.27 16.85 1.15
CA LEU A 144 -2.37 17.04 -0.29
C LEU A 144 -3.27 18.24 -0.62
N MET A 145 -4.47 18.35 -0.02
CA MET A 145 -5.38 19.46 -0.27
C MET A 145 -4.80 20.82 0.16
N ALA A 146 -3.97 20.87 1.21
CA ALA A 146 -3.35 22.11 1.66
C ALA A 146 -2.42 22.72 0.58
N TRP A 147 -1.82 21.91 -0.30
CA TRP A 147 -1.02 22.40 -1.42
C TRP A 147 -1.83 23.12 -2.51
N SER A 148 -3.16 23.08 -2.46
CA SER A 148 -4.01 23.69 -3.50
C SER A 148 -4.11 25.22 -3.46
N GLU A 149 -3.67 25.86 -2.37
CA GLU A 149 -3.70 27.33 -2.28
C GLU A 149 -2.67 27.98 -3.21
N SER A 150 -3.07 29.09 -3.84
CA SER A 150 -2.27 29.79 -4.85
C SER A 150 -0.81 30.09 -4.46
N PRO A 151 -0.48 30.52 -3.21
CA PRO A 151 0.90 30.78 -2.81
C PRO A 151 1.83 29.56 -2.93
N TYR A 152 1.32 28.35 -2.67
CA TYR A 152 2.11 27.12 -2.72
C TYR A 152 2.59 26.75 -4.12
N ARG A 153 1.95 27.25 -5.18
CA ARG A 153 2.42 27.09 -6.56
C ARG A 153 3.88 27.56 -6.73
N SER A 154 4.27 28.60 -5.99
CA SER A 154 5.63 29.15 -6.05
C SER A 154 6.67 28.33 -5.26
N LEU A 155 6.20 27.50 -4.31
CA LEU A 155 7.04 26.64 -3.49
C LEU A 155 7.23 25.26 -4.12
N ASP A 156 6.16 24.69 -4.67
CA ASP A 156 6.18 23.42 -5.40
C ASP A 156 5.02 23.39 -6.40
N SER A 157 5.32 23.67 -7.67
CA SER A 157 4.30 23.75 -8.71
C SER A 157 3.68 22.38 -9.03
N SER A 158 4.45 21.30 -8.95
CA SER A 158 3.94 19.96 -9.29
C SER A 158 3.04 19.42 -8.18
N LEU A 159 3.37 19.66 -6.90
CA LEU A 159 2.45 19.33 -5.80
C LEU A 159 1.17 20.19 -5.83
N TYR A 160 1.31 21.48 -6.11
CA TYR A 160 0.15 22.36 -6.28
C TYR A 160 -0.78 21.85 -7.39
N GLU A 161 -0.23 21.44 -8.54
CA GLU A 161 -1.01 20.89 -9.65
C GLU A 161 -1.66 19.56 -9.29
N ALA A 162 -0.94 18.65 -8.64
CA ALA A 162 -1.49 17.37 -8.19
C ALA A 162 -2.63 17.55 -7.16
N ALA A 163 -2.50 18.51 -6.25
CA ALA A 163 -3.55 18.86 -5.29
C ALA A 163 -4.82 19.40 -5.99
N ASN A 164 -4.64 20.28 -6.98
CA ASN A 164 -5.75 20.79 -7.77
C ASN A 164 -6.39 19.71 -8.65
N GLN A 165 -5.61 18.76 -9.18
CA GLN A 165 -6.14 17.60 -9.91
C GLN A 165 -6.97 16.68 -9.01
N PHE A 166 -6.53 16.44 -7.76
CA PHE A 166 -7.31 15.70 -6.78
C PHE A 166 -8.67 16.35 -6.53
N LEU A 167 -8.68 17.66 -6.25
CA LEU A 167 -9.91 18.41 -6.03
C LEU A 167 -10.79 18.43 -7.29
N ALA A 168 -10.20 18.64 -8.48
CA ALA A 168 -10.94 18.60 -9.74
C ALA A 168 -11.60 17.24 -9.99
N ALA A 169 -10.96 16.13 -9.64
CA ALA A 169 -11.55 14.80 -9.74
C ALA A 169 -12.82 14.68 -8.85
N ILE A 170 -12.84 15.32 -7.67
CA ILE A 170 -14.03 15.38 -6.82
C ILE A 170 -15.14 16.19 -7.49
N PHE A 171 -14.85 17.40 -7.99
CA PHE A 171 -15.84 18.23 -8.68
C PHE A 171 -16.45 17.49 -9.89
N HIS A 172 -15.61 16.87 -10.72
CA HIS A 172 -16.06 16.08 -11.86
C HIS A 172 -16.93 14.89 -11.47
N LEU A 173 -16.64 14.23 -10.33
CA LEU A 173 -17.45 13.12 -9.80
C LEU A 173 -18.88 13.58 -9.42
N HIS A 174 -19.05 14.86 -9.12
CA HIS A 174 -20.34 15.51 -8.88
C HIS A 174 -20.92 16.19 -10.13
N GLY A 175 -20.28 16.08 -11.30
CA GLY A 175 -20.73 16.70 -12.54
C GLY A 175 -20.57 18.23 -12.57
N LEU A 176 -19.66 18.77 -11.76
CA LEU A 176 -19.36 20.19 -11.69
C LEU A 176 -17.96 20.48 -12.26
N PRO A 177 -17.75 21.65 -12.89
CA PRO A 177 -16.41 22.11 -13.21
C PRO A 177 -15.68 22.51 -11.91
N ALA A 178 -14.38 22.22 -11.85
CA ALA A 178 -13.55 22.66 -10.74
C ALA A 178 -13.33 24.18 -10.78
N PRO A 179 -13.54 24.93 -9.68
CA PRO A 179 -13.23 26.35 -9.63
C PRO A 179 -11.71 26.57 -9.51
N VAL A 180 -11.27 27.79 -9.79
CA VAL A 180 -9.95 28.25 -9.32
C VAL A 180 -10.02 28.38 -7.80
N ILE A 181 -9.04 27.82 -7.10
CA ILE A 181 -9.03 27.79 -5.63
C ILE A 181 -8.32 29.03 -5.09
N ASP A 182 -9.11 29.98 -4.61
CA ASP A 182 -8.64 31.22 -4.00
C ASP A 182 -8.47 31.06 -2.49
N SER A 183 -9.34 30.26 -1.84
CA SER A 183 -9.25 29.92 -0.43
C SER A 183 -9.71 28.49 -0.15
N ILE A 184 -9.06 27.84 0.82
CA ILE A 184 -9.42 26.52 1.31
C ILE A 184 -9.29 26.45 2.83
N GLU A 185 -10.32 25.95 3.51
CA GLU A 185 -10.28 25.68 4.95
C GLU A 185 -10.48 24.18 5.18
N ILE A 186 -9.51 23.51 5.81
CA ILE A 186 -9.54 22.06 6.05
C ILE A 186 -9.77 21.79 7.53
N LYS A 187 -10.84 21.06 7.85
CA LYS A 187 -11.22 20.66 9.22
C LYS A 187 -11.20 19.15 9.33
N ARG A 188 -10.41 18.64 10.27
CA ARG A 188 -10.39 17.23 10.62
C ARG A 188 -11.45 16.93 11.69
N GLN A 189 -12.05 15.74 11.63
CA GLN A 189 -12.95 15.22 12.65
C GLN A 189 -14.13 16.18 12.97
N PHE A 190 -14.67 16.84 11.95
CA PHE A 190 -15.77 17.80 12.09
C PHE A 190 -17.07 17.09 12.46
N LYS A 191 -17.50 17.19 13.73
CA LYS A 191 -18.73 16.54 14.21
C LYS A 191 -18.77 15.04 13.83
N SER A 192 -17.62 14.37 13.96
CA SER A 192 -17.38 12.96 13.60
C SER A 192 -17.28 12.63 12.11
N LEU A 193 -17.36 13.60 11.20
CA LEU A 193 -16.94 13.44 9.80
C LEU A 193 -15.41 13.53 9.74
N ASP A 194 -14.76 12.62 9.01
CA ASP A 194 -13.30 12.51 8.99
C ASP A 194 -12.62 13.79 8.48
N ILE A 195 -13.05 14.33 7.32
CA ILE A 195 -12.57 15.62 6.80
C ILE A 195 -13.73 16.45 6.22
N LEU A 196 -13.77 17.72 6.59
CA LEU A 196 -14.57 18.76 5.94
C LEU A 196 -13.64 19.81 5.34
N THR A 197 -13.78 20.07 4.04
CA THR A 197 -13.02 21.10 3.34
C THR A 197 -13.96 22.14 2.75
N VAL A 198 -13.80 23.41 3.13
CA VAL A 198 -14.55 24.54 2.56
C VAL A 198 -13.70 25.21 1.49
N VAL A 199 -14.20 25.27 0.26
CA VAL A 199 -13.50 25.88 -0.89
C VAL A 199 -14.23 27.14 -1.33
N ASN A 200 -13.50 28.26 -1.37
CA ASN A 200 -13.96 29.59 -1.80
C ASN A 200 -15.26 30.06 -1.13
N ASP A 201 -15.51 29.64 0.12
CA ASP A 201 -16.77 29.92 0.84
C ASP A 201 -18.03 29.59 0.03
N THR A 202 -17.93 28.62 -0.89
CA THR A 202 -18.99 28.25 -1.83
C THR A 202 -19.29 26.75 -1.80
N TYR A 203 -18.25 25.93 -1.66
CA TYR A 203 -18.37 24.47 -1.68
C TYR A 203 -17.91 23.87 -0.36
N ALA A 204 -18.61 22.83 0.08
CA ALA A 204 -18.21 21.98 1.20
C ALA A 204 -17.92 20.58 0.66
N ILE A 205 -16.65 20.16 0.63
CA ILE A 205 -16.25 18.80 0.33
C ILE A 205 -16.28 18.00 1.64
N LEU A 206 -17.13 16.99 1.72
CA LEU A 206 -17.23 16.10 2.87
C LEU A 206 -16.52 14.80 2.50
N ILE A 207 -15.43 14.46 3.17
CA ILE A 207 -14.72 13.20 2.95
C ILE A 207 -14.95 12.32 4.17
N GLU A 208 -15.67 11.23 3.94
CA GLU A 208 -15.69 10.11 4.86
C GLU A 208 -14.65 9.10 4.40
N ASP A 209 -13.67 8.83 5.25
CA ASP A 209 -12.57 7.93 4.94
C ASP A 209 -12.83 6.53 5.48
N LYS A 210 -12.61 5.48 4.67
CA LYS A 210 -12.54 4.12 5.19
C LYS A 210 -11.38 3.36 4.54
N THR A 211 -10.69 2.57 5.36
CA THR A 211 -9.71 1.60 4.85
C THR A 211 -10.43 0.30 4.51
N PHE A 212 -10.74 -0.52 5.51
CA PHE A 212 -11.32 -1.87 5.35
C PHE A 212 -12.77 -2.00 5.84
N SER A 213 -13.25 -1.04 6.61
CA SER A 213 -14.57 -1.09 7.27
C SER A 213 -15.70 -0.61 6.34
N LYS A 214 -16.95 -1.00 6.65
CA LYS A 214 -18.17 -0.54 5.96
C LYS A 214 -18.96 0.39 6.88
N ASN A 215 -19.59 1.42 6.32
CA ASN A 215 -20.45 2.33 7.07
C ASN A 215 -21.92 1.90 7.09
N HIS A 216 -22.62 2.34 8.14
CA HIS A 216 -24.08 2.31 8.22
C HIS A 216 -24.65 3.60 7.60
N SER A 217 -25.72 3.49 6.80
CA SER A 217 -26.29 4.60 6.02
C SER A 217 -26.67 5.82 6.85
N ASP A 218 -27.17 5.61 8.08
CA ASP A 218 -27.62 6.70 8.95
C ASP A 218 -26.49 7.61 9.39
N GLN A 219 -25.25 7.10 9.43
CA GLN A 219 -24.07 7.88 9.78
C GLN A 219 -23.76 8.94 8.72
N LEU A 220 -23.78 8.55 7.43
CA LEU A 220 -23.51 9.45 6.31
C LEU A 220 -24.55 10.57 6.21
N ASN A 221 -25.84 10.23 6.39
CA ASN A 221 -26.93 11.20 6.41
C ASN A 221 -26.77 12.23 7.54
N ARG A 222 -26.33 11.78 8.73
CA ARG A 222 -26.07 12.66 9.87
C ARG A 222 -24.96 13.67 9.57
N TYR A 223 -23.89 13.26 8.90
CA TYR A 223 -22.77 14.15 8.56
C TYR A 223 -23.20 15.26 7.60
N ARG A 224 -23.95 14.92 6.55
CA ARG A 224 -24.50 15.92 5.62
C ARG A 224 -25.38 16.93 6.32
N LYS A 225 -26.27 16.46 7.21
CA LYS A 225 -27.15 17.34 8.00
C LYS A 225 -26.34 18.23 8.96
N SER A 226 -25.28 17.71 9.58
CA SER A 226 -24.39 18.48 10.45
C SER A 226 -23.68 19.61 9.71
N VAL A 227 -23.28 19.38 8.45
CA VAL A 227 -22.68 20.40 7.58
C VAL A 227 -23.73 21.38 7.07
N GLU A 228 -24.91 20.91 6.65
CA GLU A 228 -26.02 21.77 6.21
C GLU A 228 -26.46 22.75 7.30
N ASN A 229 -26.51 22.31 8.56
CA ASN A 229 -26.87 23.18 9.69
C ASN A 229 -25.82 24.27 9.99
N GLU A 230 -24.54 23.96 9.82
CA GLU A 230 -23.44 24.90 10.10
C GLU A 230 -23.20 25.83 8.89
N TYR A 231 -23.35 25.29 7.68
CA TYR A 231 -23.03 25.92 6.41
C TYR A 231 -24.18 25.78 5.40
N PRO A 232 -25.36 26.37 5.67
CA PRO A 232 -26.56 26.16 4.86
C PRO A 232 -26.47 26.71 3.43
N HIS A 233 -25.52 27.60 3.16
CA HIS A 233 -25.31 28.23 1.85
C HIS A 233 -24.29 27.48 0.98
N LEU A 234 -23.51 26.54 1.55
CA LEU A 234 -22.47 25.83 0.82
C LEU A 234 -23.04 24.65 0.02
N ILE A 235 -22.54 24.48 -1.20
CA ILE A 235 -22.86 23.33 -2.05
C ILE A 235 -22.04 22.13 -1.56
N GLN A 236 -22.73 21.07 -1.11
CA GLN A 236 -22.07 19.87 -0.59
C GLN A 236 -21.59 18.94 -1.72
N LEU A 237 -20.33 18.52 -1.65
CA LEU A 237 -19.67 17.54 -2.51
C LEU A 237 -19.18 16.34 -1.66
N PRO A 238 -20.10 15.49 -1.18
CA PRO A 238 -19.74 14.38 -0.31
C PRO A 238 -19.13 13.21 -1.09
N ILE A 239 -17.91 12.82 -0.70
CA ILE A 239 -17.24 11.63 -1.21
C ILE A 239 -16.98 10.60 -0.11
N TYR A 240 -17.10 9.34 -0.48
CA TYR A 240 -16.73 8.20 0.35
C TYR A 240 -15.41 7.66 -0.19
N TYR A 241 -14.31 8.06 0.44
CA TYR A 241 -12.97 7.69 0.04
C TYR A 241 -12.64 6.30 0.55
N LYS A 242 -12.25 5.38 -0.34
CA LYS A 242 -11.94 4.00 0.06
C LYS A 242 -10.81 3.40 -0.75
N ILE A 243 -9.78 2.96 -0.02
CA ILE A 243 -8.61 2.29 -0.62
C ILE A 243 -8.77 0.78 -0.73
N ALA A 244 -9.64 0.15 0.08
CA ALA A 244 -9.96 -1.27 -0.09
C ALA A 244 -11.27 -1.46 -0.85
N ASP A 245 -11.40 -2.58 -1.52
CA ASP A 245 -12.56 -2.86 -2.36
C ASP A 245 -13.75 -3.38 -1.54
N GLN A 246 -14.97 -3.19 -2.06
CA GLN A 246 -16.19 -3.75 -1.49
C GLN A 246 -17.21 -4.12 -2.56
N SER A 247 -18.09 -5.06 -2.26
CA SER A 247 -19.04 -5.63 -3.22
C SER A 247 -20.03 -4.63 -3.81
N HIS A 248 -20.52 -3.66 -3.03
CA HIS A 248 -21.44 -2.65 -3.54
C HIS A 248 -21.37 -1.35 -2.75
N TYR A 249 -21.83 -0.26 -3.36
CA TYR A 249 -21.88 1.07 -2.76
C TYR A 249 -23.32 1.61 -2.60
N ARG A 250 -24.35 0.75 -2.71
CA ARG A 250 -25.77 1.15 -2.71
C ARG A 250 -26.16 2.07 -1.54
N SER A 251 -25.74 1.75 -0.32
CA SER A 251 -26.04 2.57 0.87
C SER A 251 -25.33 3.93 0.85
N ILE A 252 -24.16 4.01 0.22
CA ILE A 252 -23.39 5.25 0.03
C ILE A 252 -24.09 6.13 -1.01
N ASP A 253 -24.48 5.54 -2.14
CA ASP A 253 -25.22 6.24 -3.20
C ASP A 253 -26.56 6.77 -2.67
N GLN A 254 -27.29 5.97 -1.87
CA GLN A 254 -28.54 6.37 -1.22
C GLN A 254 -28.37 7.54 -0.24
N ALA A 255 -27.22 7.62 0.44
CA ALA A 255 -26.90 8.75 1.32
C ALA A 255 -26.43 10.01 0.55
N GLY A 256 -26.32 9.92 -0.79
CA GLY A 256 -25.89 11.01 -1.67
C GLY A 256 -24.37 11.21 -1.73
N TYR A 257 -23.59 10.31 -1.14
CA TYR A 257 -22.13 10.30 -1.26
C TYR A 257 -21.71 9.67 -2.59
N LYS A 258 -20.58 10.13 -3.15
CA LYS A 258 -19.98 9.52 -4.33
C LYS A 258 -18.77 8.66 -3.95
N PRO A 259 -18.70 7.38 -4.34
CA PRO A 259 -17.52 6.56 -4.10
C PRO A 259 -16.28 7.11 -4.81
N PHE A 260 -15.24 7.45 -4.07
CA PHE A 260 -13.93 7.82 -4.59
C PHE A 260 -12.95 6.66 -4.31
N LYS A 261 -12.70 5.84 -5.32
CA LYS A 261 -12.01 4.54 -5.17
C LYS A 261 -10.49 4.67 -5.31
N ARG A 262 -9.75 3.67 -4.81
CA ARG A 262 -8.30 3.50 -5.01
C ARG A 262 -7.85 3.79 -6.45
N THR A 263 -8.54 3.25 -7.45
CA THR A 263 -8.20 3.45 -8.86
C THR A 263 -8.28 4.92 -9.32
N MET A 264 -9.20 5.71 -8.75
CA MET A 264 -9.29 7.14 -9.04
C MET A 264 -8.14 7.90 -8.39
N MET A 265 -7.78 7.56 -7.14
CA MET A 265 -6.63 8.17 -6.47
C MET A 265 -5.32 7.80 -7.17
N LEU A 266 -5.12 6.54 -7.54
CA LEU A 266 -3.94 6.09 -8.28
C LEU A 266 -3.77 6.88 -9.58
N LYS A 267 -4.86 7.16 -10.29
CA LYS A 267 -4.81 8.02 -11.48
C LYS A 267 -4.28 9.42 -11.15
N VAL A 268 -4.83 10.07 -10.13
CA VAL A 268 -4.39 11.42 -9.69
C VAL A 268 -2.91 11.40 -9.28
N LEU A 269 -2.50 10.41 -8.49
CA LEU A 269 -1.13 10.31 -8.00
C LEU A 269 -0.13 9.99 -9.10
N GLN A 270 -0.49 9.08 -10.03
CA GLN A 270 0.35 8.74 -11.16
C GLN A 270 0.51 9.94 -12.11
N GLU A 271 -0.58 10.66 -12.41
CA GLU A 271 -0.51 11.91 -13.18
C GLU A 271 0.39 12.95 -12.49
N GLY A 272 0.28 13.10 -11.16
CA GLY A 272 1.18 13.98 -10.40
C GLY A 272 2.65 13.57 -10.49
N LYS A 273 2.95 12.28 -10.35
CA LYS A 273 4.31 11.74 -10.52
C LYS A 273 4.85 11.99 -11.93
N ASP A 274 4.04 11.72 -12.95
CA ASP A 274 4.40 11.92 -14.36
C ASP A 274 4.64 13.40 -14.67
N ASN A 275 3.94 14.30 -13.98
CA ASN A 275 4.13 15.76 -14.03
C ASN A 275 5.27 16.28 -13.12
N GLY A 276 6.07 15.38 -12.53
CA GLY A 276 7.30 15.75 -11.84
C GLY A 276 7.18 15.97 -10.33
N VAL A 277 6.12 15.46 -9.67
CA VAL A 277 6.12 15.41 -8.20
C VAL A 277 7.21 14.45 -7.71
N GLN A 278 8.14 14.96 -6.89
CA GLN A 278 9.24 14.18 -6.30
C GLN A 278 9.14 14.05 -4.78
N ASN A 279 8.10 14.62 -4.17
CA ASN A 279 7.95 14.64 -2.72
C ASN A 279 7.86 13.21 -2.15
N PRO A 280 8.72 12.81 -1.19
CA PRO A 280 8.74 11.44 -0.69
C PRO A 280 7.41 10.98 -0.08
N LEU A 281 6.67 11.86 0.61
CA LEU A 281 5.37 11.50 1.20
C LEU A 281 4.33 11.18 0.11
N PHE A 282 4.34 11.95 -0.98
CA PHE A 282 3.49 11.70 -2.15
C PHE A 282 3.82 10.36 -2.81
N ILE A 283 5.11 10.14 -3.06
CA ILE A 283 5.61 8.92 -3.72
C ILE A 283 5.36 7.69 -2.84
N ASP A 284 5.55 7.81 -1.53
CA ASP A 284 5.23 6.74 -0.58
C ASP A 284 3.74 6.38 -0.61
N TYR A 285 2.84 7.37 -0.62
CA TYR A 285 1.41 7.07 -0.68
C TYR A 285 1.00 6.42 -2.00
N LEU A 286 1.54 6.90 -3.13
CA LEU A 286 1.35 6.27 -4.44
C LEU A 286 1.82 4.82 -4.44
N ASN A 287 3.05 4.56 -3.98
CA ASN A 287 3.62 3.22 -3.93
C ASN A 287 2.81 2.29 -2.99
N HIS A 288 2.29 2.82 -1.88
CA HIS A 288 1.43 2.09 -0.97
C HIS A 288 0.13 1.65 -1.65
N LEU A 289 -0.56 2.56 -2.33
CA LEU A 289 -1.78 2.21 -3.07
C LEU A 289 -1.50 1.26 -4.24
N GLN A 290 -0.37 1.44 -4.94
CA GLN A 290 0.01 0.57 -6.04
C GLN A 290 0.28 -0.86 -5.55
N LYS A 291 0.95 -1.02 -4.40
CA LYS A 291 1.17 -2.33 -3.77
C LYS A 291 -0.16 -3.04 -3.47
N ILE A 292 -1.17 -2.32 -2.99
CA ILE A 292 -2.51 -2.89 -2.77
C ILE A 292 -3.14 -3.31 -4.10
N GLU A 293 -3.08 -2.45 -5.13
CA GLU A 293 -3.62 -2.76 -6.46
C GLU A 293 -2.95 -4.00 -7.08
N ASP A 294 -1.62 -4.09 -7.00
CA ASP A 294 -0.85 -5.23 -7.49
C ASP A 294 -1.20 -6.52 -6.74
N SER A 295 -1.36 -6.44 -5.41
CA SER A 295 -1.84 -7.55 -4.58
C SER A 295 -3.26 -7.99 -4.98
N VAL A 296 -4.17 -7.05 -5.25
CA VAL A 296 -5.52 -7.34 -5.75
C VAL A 296 -5.47 -7.98 -7.13
N ALA A 297 -4.58 -7.54 -8.03
CA ALA A 297 -4.44 -8.11 -9.37
C ALA A 297 -3.68 -9.45 -9.39
N SER A 298 -2.96 -9.79 -8.31
CA SER A 298 -2.03 -10.93 -8.27
C SER A 298 -2.68 -12.31 -8.47
N PHE A 299 -4.00 -12.43 -8.29
CA PHE A 299 -4.74 -13.66 -8.57
C PHE A 299 -4.61 -14.12 -10.04
N LYS A 300 -4.31 -13.18 -10.95
CA LYS A 300 -4.12 -13.45 -12.38
C LYS A 300 -2.78 -14.11 -12.70
N THR A 301 -1.78 -13.94 -11.85
CA THR A 301 -0.39 -14.32 -12.14
C THR A 301 0.19 -15.30 -11.12
N LYS A 302 -0.27 -15.28 -9.87
CA LYS A 302 0.15 -16.21 -8.82
C LYS A 302 -0.64 -17.51 -8.87
N ALA A 303 0.01 -18.60 -8.48
CA ALA A 303 -0.67 -19.87 -8.30
C ALA A 303 -1.71 -19.77 -7.17
N LEU A 304 -2.80 -20.54 -7.24
CA LEU A 304 -3.89 -20.47 -6.25
C LEU A 304 -3.41 -20.66 -4.79
N ALA A 305 -2.36 -21.44 -4.57
CA ALA A 305 -1.78 -21.68 -3.25
C ALA A 305 -1.09 -20.46 -2.63
N GLU A 306 -0.73 -19.47 -3.46
CA GLU A 306 -0.01 -18.25 -3.06
C GLU A 306 -0.94 -17.03 -2.90
N TRP A 307 -2.25 -17.24 -3.06
CA TRP A 307 -3.23 -16.16 -2.98
C TRP A 307 -3.38 -15.66 -1.54
N ASP A 308 -3.13 -14.37 -1.37
CA ASP A 308 -3.41 -13.64 -0.14
C ASP A 308 -4.87 -13.15 -0.10
N HIS A 309 -5.21 -12.40 0.95
CA HIS A 309 -6.54 -11.83 1.12
C HIS A 309 -6.95 -10.87 -0.01
N TYR A 310 -6.02 -10.17 -0.64
CA TYR A 310 -6.30 -9.24 -1.73
C TYR A 310 -6.51 -9.96 -3.05
N ALA A 311 -5.73 -11.01 -3.33
CA ALA A 311 -5.92 -11.86 -4.49
C ALA A 311 -7.34 -12.45 -4.53
N TRP A 312 -7.85 -12.90 -3.37
CA TRP A 312 -9.25 -13.35 -3.25
C TRP A 312 -10.27 -12.25 -3.57
N GLN A 313 -10.04 -11.02 -3.11
CA GLN A 313 -10.91 -9.88 -3.43
C GLN A 313 -10.91 -9.61 -4.93
N GLY A 314 -9.74 -9.56 -5.58
CA GLY A 314 -9.63 -9.34 -7.02
C GLY A 314 -10.33 -10.42 -7.85
N PHE A 315 -10.16 -11.69 -7.47
CA PHE A 315 -10.89 -12.78 -8.09
C PHE A 315 -12.42 -12.60 -7.98
N TYR A 316 -12.91 -12.25 -6.79
CA TYR A 316 -14.34 -12.02 -6.55
C TYR A 316 -14.88 -10.78 -7.26
N GLN A 317 -14.08 -9.74 -7.46
CA GLN A 317 -14.46 -8.60 -8.30
C GLN A 317 -14.67 -9.01 -9.75
N GLU A 318 -13.81 -9.87 -10.32
CA GLU A 318 -14.03 -10.38 -11.68
C GLU A 318 -15.27 -11.28 -11.75
N LEU A 319 -15.49 -12.14 -10.76
CA LEU A 319 -16.72 -12.95 -10.70
C LEU A 319 -17.98 -12.07 -10.66
N GLN A 320 -17.94 -10.98 -9.90
CA GLN A 320 -19.08 -10.08 -9.72
C GLN A 320 -19.53 -9.40 -11.03
N LYS A 321 -18.63 -9.25 -12.01
CA LYS A 321 -18.97 -8.71 -13.34
C LYS A 321 -19.85 -9.67 -14.13
N GLU A 322 -19.75 -10.97 -13.86
CA GLU A 322 -20.38 -12.04 -14.63
C GLU A 322 -21.50 -12.77 -13.86
N ILE A 323 -21.48 -12.67 -12.53
CA ILE A 323 -22.43 -13.31 -11.62
C ILE A 323 -22.95 -12.24 -10.67
N ASN A 324 -24.27 -12.06 -10.64
CA ASN A 324 -24.94 -11.11 -9.74
C ASN A 324 -24.88 -11.60 -8.28
N GLY A 325 -23.75 -11.35 -7.63
CA GLY A 325 -23.47 -11.74 -6.27
C GLY A 325 -22.82 -10.63 -5.46
N ASP A 326 -22.61 -10.93 -4.18
CA ASP A 326 -21.92 -10.08 -3.23
C ASP A 326 -20.73 -10.83 -2.65
N TRP A 327 -19.76 -10.09 -2.13
CA TRP A 327 -18.59 -10.65 -1.49
C TRP A 327 -18.14 -9.83 -0.29
N GLY A 328 -17.42 -10.49 0.60
CA GLY A 328 -17.05 -9.90 1.87
C GLY A 328 -16.34 -10.88 2.78
N TYR A 329 -15.75 -10.32 3.83
CA TYR A 329 -15.12 -11.12 4.87
C TYR A 329 -16.16 -11.70 5.82
N VAL A 330 -16.06 -13.01 6.07
CA VAL A 330 -16.91 -13.77 6.99
C VAL A 330 -16.08 -14.14 8.22
N SER A 331 -16.29 -13.43 9.32
CA SER A 331 -15.61 -13.68 10.59
C SER A 331 -16.02 -15.02 11.18
N ASN A 332 -15.04 -15.75 11.73
CA ASN A 332 -15.27 -16.96 12.52
C ASN A 332 -14.18 -17.09 13.61
N PRO A 333 -14.36 -17.97 14.61
CA PRO A 333 -13.37 -18.14 15.69
C PRO A 333 -11.97 -18.60 15.25
N ALA A 334 -11.80 -19.05 14.00
CA ALA A 334 -10.54 -19.51 13.43
C ALA A 334 -9.87 -18.47 12.51
N GLY A 335 -10.31 -17.20 12.56
CA GLY A 335 -9.71 -16.13 11.75
C GLY A 335 -10.40 -15.85 10.41
N GLY A 336 -11.66 -16.28 10.24
CA GLY A 336 -12.52 -15.89 9.12
C GLY A 336 -12.04 -16.33 7.72
N PHE A 337 -12.70 -15.82 6.69
CA PHE A 337 -12.31 -16.00 5.28
C PHE A 337 -13.06 -15.01 4.37
N TRP A 338 -12.52 -14.74 3.18
CA TRP A 338 -13.26 -14.03 2.14
C TRP A 338 -14.25 -14.97 1.44
N ALA A 339 -15.48 -14.49 1.27
CA ALA A 339 -16.55 -15.24 0.63
C ALA A 339 -17.18 -14.44 -0.50
N PHE A 340 -17.72 -15.15 -1.48
CA PHE A 340 -18.59 -14.63 -2.53
C PHE A 340 -19.90 -15.42 -2.51
N TRP A 341 -21.06 -14.78 -2.48
CA TRP A 341 -22.36 -15.43 -2.41
C TRP A 341 -23.37 -14.83 -3.38
N TRP A 342 -24.23 -15.68 -3.94
CA TRP A 342 -25.28 -15.30 -4.88
C TRP A 342 -26.47 -16.25 -4.80
N ALA A 343 -27.64 -15.76 -5.22
CA ALA A 343 -28.84 -16.57 -5.30
C ALA A 343 -28.74 -17.56 -6.47
N SER A 344 -29.32 -18.75 -6.32
CA SER A 344 -29.43 -19.70 -7.45
C SER A 344 -30.33 -19.14 -8.54
N ALA A 345 -29.96 -19.38 -9.80
CA ALA A 345 -30.70 -18.89 -10.97
C ALA A 345 -32.16 -19.39 -11.05
N ALA A 346 -32.49 -20.50 -10.39
CA ALA A 346 -33.80 -21.13 -10.46
C ALA A 346 -34.74 -20.80 -9.28
N ASN A 347 -34.53 -19.67 -8.59
CA ASN A 347 -35.32 -19.23 -7.42
C ASN A 347 -35.49 -20.34 -6.37
N LYS A 348 -34.43 -21.11 -6.17
CA LYS A 348 -34.40 -22.25 -5.25
C LYS A 348 -34.29 -21.73 -3.80
N PRO A 349 -34.71 -22.52 -2.79
CA PRO A 349 -34.59 -22.14 -1.38
C PRO A 349 -33.14 -22.15 -0.85
N TYR A 350 -32.16 -22.28 -1.74
CA TYR A 350 -30.73 -22.29 -1.44
C TYR A 350 -30.01 -21.18 -2.19
N PHE A 351 -28.87 -20.76 -1.63
CA PHE A 351 -27.93 -19.85 -2.25
C PHE A 351 -26.55 -20.51 -2.31
N LEU A 352 -25.68 -19.95 -3.14
CA LEU A 352 -24.33 -20.42 -3.33
C LEU A 352 -23.36 -19.51 -2.61
N GLN A 353 -22.31 -20.10 -2.05
CA GLN A 353 -21.25 -19.37 -1.37
C GLN A 353 -19.90 -20.00 -1.69
N LEU A 354 -19.00 -19.22 -2.28
CA LEU A 354 -17.59 -19.52 -2.32
C LEU A 354 -16.99 -19.21 -0.96
N GLU A 355 -16.25 -20.16 -0.42
CA GLU A 355 -15.44 -20.00 0.78
C GLU A 355 -13.99 -20.34 0.41
N GLN A 356 -13.37 -19.44 -0.35
CA GLN A 356 -12.05 -19.63 -0.94
C GLN A 356 -11.96 -20.91 -1.77
N HIS A 357 -11.36 -21.99 -1.26
CA HIS A 357 -11.13 -23.24 -1.99
C HIS A 357 -12.36 -24.14 -2.13
N ARG A 358 -13.54 -23.75 -1.61
CA ARG A 358 -14.76 -24.55 -1.76
C ARG A 358 -15.95 -23.73 -2.23
N LEU A 359 -16.74 -24.35 -3.11
CA LEU A 359 -18.11 -23.93 -3.41
C LEU A 359 -19.04 -24.64 -2.42
N CYS A 360 -19.93 -23.90 -1.78
CA CYS A 360 -20.93 -24.41 -0.84
C CYS A 360 -22.32 -24.07 -1.32
N VAL A 361 -23.23 -25.04 -1.29
CA VAL A 361 -24.68 -24.82 -1.41
C VAL A 361 -25.24 -24.70 -0.01
N LYS A 362 -25.93 -23.60 0.26
CA LYS A 362 -26.40 -23.24 1.61
C LYS A 362 -27.89 -22.93 1.62
N ILE A 363 -28.54 -23.29 2.72
CA ILE A 363 -29.93 -22.95 3.01
C ILE A 363 -30.01 -22.14 4.30
N SER A 364 -31.06 -21.33 4.41
CA SER A 364 -31.44 -20.65 5.65
C SER A 364 -32.92 -20.93 5.92
N PRO A 365 -33.23 -21.95 6.74
CA PRO A 365 -34.62 -22.27 7.10
C PRO A 365 -35.30 -21.08 7.79
N GLU A 366 -36.60 -20.97 7.58
CA GLU A 366 -37.44 -19.97 8.25
C GLU A 366 -37.54 -20.25 9.75
N GLU A 367 -37.94 -19.23 10.50
CA GLU A 367 -38.14 -19.37 11.94
C GLU A 367 -39.31 -20.30 12.23
N GLY A 368 -39.09 -21.32 13.07
CA GLY A 368 -40.09 -22.34 13.41
C GLY A 368 -40.01 -23.63 12.59
N GLU A 369 -39.25 -23.67 11.50
CA GLU A 369 -39.06 -24.90 10.72
C GLU A 369 -38.22 -25.96 11.46
N ASP A 370 -38.51 -27.24 11.22
CA ASP A 370 -37.59 -28.33 11.60
C ASP A 370 -36.35 -28.30 10.69
N LYS A 371 -35.34 -27.56 11.17
CA LYS A 371 -34.03 -27.41 10.53
C LYS A 371 -33.40 -28.75 10.13
N ARG A 372 -33.67 -29.83 10.87
CA ARG A 372 -33.09 -31.15 10.57
C ARG A 372 -33.77 -31.77 9.36
N SER A 373 -35.09 -31.72 9.28
CA SER A 373 -35.88 -32.23 8.14
C SER A 373 -35.57 -31.41 6.89
N VAL A 374 -35.69 -30.09 6.96
CA VAL A 374 -35.45 -29.17 5.83
C VAL A 374 -34.05 -29.37 5.26
N ARG A 375 -33.02 -29.47 6.12
CA ARG A 375 -31.65 -29.73 5.67
C ARG A 375 -31.51 -31.07 4.97
N LYS A 376 -32.14 -32.13 5.49
CA LYS A 376 -32.04 -33.47 4.91
C LYS A 376 -32.70 -33.50 3.53
N GLU A 377 -33.93 -33.00 3.43
CA GLU A 377 -34.69 -32.94 2.19
C GLU A 377 -33.97 -32.10 1.12
N ALA A 378 -33.49 -30.91 1.49
CA ALA A 378 -32.75 -30.05 0.56
C ALA A 378 -31.42 -30.67 0.11
N MET A 379 -30.71 -31.36 1.01
CA MET A 379 -29.47 -32.07 0.70
C MET A 379 -29.72 -33.23 -0.27
N ASP A 380 -30.73 -34.06 -0.02
CA ASP A 380 -31.05 -35.19 -0.90
C ASP A 380 -31.49 -34.69 -2.29
N ALA A 381 -32.28 -33.61 -2.35
CA ALA A 381 -32.70 -32.99 -3.60
C ALA A 381 -31.54 -32.41 -4.43
N ILE A 382 -30.63 -31.65 -3.81
CA ILE A 382 -29.53 -31.01 -4.54
C ILE A 382 -28.47 -32.01 -5.02
N LEU A 383 -28.24 -33.10 -4.27
CA LEU A 383 -27.32 -34.15 -4.70
C LEU A 383 -27.89 -34.92 -5.90
N LEU A 384 -29.20 -35.19 -5.91
CA LEU A 384 -29.87 -35.78 -7.07
C LEU A 384 -29.82 -34.86 -8.31
N GLU A 385 -30.05 -33.56 -8.11
CA GLU A 385 -29.92 -32.54 -9.18
C GLU A 385 -28.48 -32.48 -9.70
N SER A 386 -27.49 -32.57 -8.81
CA SER A 386 -26.08 -32.63 -9.17
C SER A 386 -25.74 -33.82 -10.05
N ASP A 387 -26.20 -35.02 -9.70
CA ASP A 387 -25.94 -36.24 -10.47
C ASP A 387 -26.57 -36.15 -11.87
N LYS A 388 -27.78 -35.61 -11.95
CA LYS A 388 -28.50 -35.42 -13.23
C LYS A 388 -27.80 -34.44 -14.17
N HIS A 389 -27.19 -33.39 -13.62
CA HIS A 389 -26.59 -32.30 -14.40
C HIS A 389 -25.06 -32.31 -14.42
N GLY A 390 -24.42 -33.31 -13.80
CA GLY A 390 -22.96 -33.43 -13.73
C GLY A 390 -22.29 -32.29 -12.96
N LEU A 391 -22.91 -31.82 -11.87
CA LEU A 391 -22.40 -30.69 -11.07
C LEU A 391 -21.32 -31.10 -10.06
N ASN A 392 -21.08 -32.40 -9.87
CA ASN A 392 -20.06 -32.94 -8.96
C ASN A 392 -20.12 -32.37 -7.52
N LEU A 393 -21.33 -32.11 -7.03
CA LEU A 393 -21.54 -31.78 -5.63
C LEU A 393 -21.41 -33.04 -4.77
N GLN A 394 -20.81 -32.87 -3.59
CA GLN A 394 -20.66 -33.92 -2.60
C GLN A 394 -21.26 -33.49 -1.27
N LYS A 395 -21.56 -34.49 -0.42
CA LYS A 395 -22.02 -34.25 0.94
C LYS A 395 -20.95 -33.49 1.75
N PRO A 396 -21.33 -32.50 2.58
CA PRO A 396 -20.38 -31.82 3.45
C PRO A 396 -19.76 -32.77 4.47
N ALA A 397 -18.47 -32.59 4.77
CA ALA A 397 -17.74 -33.44 5.72
C ALA A 397 -18.37 -33.44 7.12
N ARG A 398 -19.00 -32.33 7.52
CA ARG A 398 -19.76 -32.21 8.77
C ARG A 398 -21.06 -31.48 8.51
N THR A 399 -22.15 -32.02 9.05
CA THR A 399 -23.46 -31.35 9.00
C THR A 399 -23.73 -30.72 10.36
N ARG A 400 -23.90 -29.40 10.40
CA ARG A 400 -24.25 -28.63 11.61
C ARG A 400 -25.67 -28.11 11.51
N ILE A 401 -26.30 -27.85 12.64
CA ILE A 401 -27.59 -27.15 12.70
C ILE A 401 -27.30 -25.70 13.06
N GLY A 402 -27.86 -24.77 12.31
CA GLY A 402 -27.65 -23.34 12.49
C GLY A 402 -28.66 -22.54 11.69
N LYS A 403 -28.54 -21.20 11.74
CA LYS A 403 -29.36 -20.29 10.93
C LYS A 403 -29.07 -20.45 9.43
N VAL A 404 -27.81 -20.71 9.09
CA VAL A 404 -27.35 -21.02 7.74
C VAL A 404 -26.64 -22.36 7.78
N MET A 405 -26.96 -23.26 6.86
CA MET A 405 -26.42 -24.62 6.82
C MET A 405 -25.94 -24.98 5.42
N THR A 406 -24.72 -25.50 5.33
CA THR A 406 -24.21 -26.11 4.09
C THR A 406 -24.87 -27.48 3.89
N ILE A 407 -25.50 -27.67 2.73
CA ILE A 407 -26.17 -28.92 2.34
C ILE A 407 -25.36 -29.72 1.32
N ALA A 408 -24.56 -29.04 0.50
CA ALA A 408 -23.66 -29.68 -0.46
C ALA A 408 -22.42 -28.81 -0.67
N GLN A 409 -21.34 -29.40 -1.16
CA GLN A 409 -20.10 -28.68 -1.44
C GLN A 409 -19.38 -29.24 -2.67
N ARG A 410 -18.47 -28.45 -3.24
CA ARG A 410 -17.49 -28.88 -4.24
C ARG A 410 -16.14 -28.25 -3.94
N LEU A 411 -15.06 -29.04 -4.03
CA LEU A 411 -13.71 -28.64 -3.60
C LEU A 411 -12.81 -28.17 -4.75
N ASP A 412 -13.18 -28.47 -5.99
CA ASP A 412 -12.39 -28.27 -7.21
C ASP A 412 -13.11 -27.31 -8.19
N TYR A 413 -13.85 -26.33 -7.67
CA TYR A 413 -14.62 -25.42 -8.54
C TYR A 413 -13.72 -24.46 -9.32
N ILE A 414 -12.57 -24.07 -8.75
CA ILE A 414 -11.58 -23.22 -9.42
C ILE A 414 -10.83 -24.07 -10.43
N GLN A 415 -10.97 -23.72 -11.71
CA GLN A 415 -10.25 -24.38 -12.80
C GLN A 415 -8.87 -23.75 -12.91
N LEU A 416 -7.82 -24.57 -12.98
CA LEU A 416 -6.44 -24.12 -13.04
C LEU A 416 -5.82 -24.41 -14.41
N ASN A 417 -4.91 -23.52 -14.81
CA ASN A 417 -3.99 -23.74 -15.92
C ASN A 417 -2.88 -24.72 -15.51
N SER A 418 -2.05 -25.14 -16.47
CA SER A 418 -0.93 -26.07 -16.22
C SER A 418 0.14 -25.51 -15.28
N ASP A 419 0.25 -24.18 -15.16
CA ASP A 419 1.17 -23.47 -14.28
C ASP A 419 0.59 -23.21 -12.87
N GLY A 420 -0.63 -23.66 -12.59
CA GLY A 420 -1.30 -23.48 -11.30
C GLY A 420 -2.02 -22.13 -11.13
N THR A 421 -1.98 -21.26 -12.13
CA THR A 421 -2.79 -20.02 -12.16
C THR A 421 -4.26 -20.33 -12.48
N VAL A 422 -5.17 -19.40 -12.19
CA VAL A 422 -6.60 -19.60 -12.44
C VAL A 422 -6.95 -19.47 -13.93
N ASP A 423 -7.68 -20.44 -14.47
CA ASP A 423 -8.45 -20.27 -15.69
C ASP A 423 -9.79 -19.62 -15.34
N LEU A 424 -9.79 -18.27 -15.38
CA LEU A 424 -10.93 -17.47 -14.96
C LEU A 424 -12.18 -17.78 -15.79
N LYS A 425 -12.03 -17.95 -17.11
CA LYS A 425 -13.14 -18.21 -18.02
C LYS A 425 -13.79 -19.56 -17.71
N ARG A 426 -13.00 -20.64 -17.65
CA ARG A 426 -13.53 -21.98 -17.33
C ARG A 426 -14.13 -22.04 -15.94
N THR A 427 -13.57 -21.30 -14.99
CA THR A 427 -14.12 -21.18 -13.63
C THR A 427 -15.49 -20.51 -13.64
N ILE A 428 -15.63 -19.37 -14.33
CA ILE A 428 -16.92 -18.66 -14.46
C ILE A 428 -17.95 -19.51 -15.20
N ASP A 429 -17.58 -20.14 -16.31
CA ASP A 429 -18.46 -21.01 -17.09
C ASP A 429 -18.95 -22.21 -16.27
N LEU A 430 -18.12 -22.72 -15.36
CA LEU A 430 -18.50 -23.75 -14.40
C LEU A 430 -19.48 -23.21 -13.35
N LEU A 431 -19.20 -22.05 -12.77
CA LEU A 431 -20.04 -21.45 -11.73
C LEU A 431 -21.42 -21.05 -12.25
N LYS A 432 -21.54 -20.64 -13.53
CA LYS A 432 -22.81 -20.31 -14.19
C LYS A 432 -23.74 -21.51 -14.39
N LYS A 433 -23.29 -22.75 -14.13
CA LYS A 433 -24.13 -23.96 -14.20
C LYS A 433 -25.01 -24.16 -12.98
N TYR A 434 -24.76 -23.42 -11.89
CA TYR A 434 -25.50 -23.48 -10.63
C TYR A 434 -26.38 -22.23 -10.45
#